data_AF-A0A3N5HU48-F1
#
_entry.id   AF-A0A3N5HU48-F1
#
_cell.length_a   1.000
_cell.length_b   1.000
_cell.length_c   1.000
_cell.angle_alpha   90.00
_cell.angle_beta   90.00
_cell.angle_gamma   90.00
#
_symmetry.space_group_name_H-M   'P 1'
#
loop_
_entity.id
_entity.type
_entity.pdbx_description
1 polymer ?
#
loop_
_entity_poly.entity_id
_entity_poly.type
_entity_poly.pdbx_seq_one_letter_code
_entity_poly.pdbx_strand_id
1 'polypeptide(L)'
;MNATLEMSQGKTMKRVSVLTLAILVTALTGCESAVPAVCQIGSSFTGGYAVHLTRTGTPQAGCDTPAGTPADIGDLWVFDPYAGAQGTLIIGYSANIGGPLTGVPDPPDSASPLYAKAYFTSLYPDSEDNCTIDSMNMSNGADSYAITSMVWLNTAKYLGAEIKGNVSVTRGGCTADYTVQALWPPVLCTANADCDPFAQPVGSGINPDFDQGCNLDPWAQDVGVIVNDLFHGDDPAPGLGICFLNQAYPSLGGFTQ
;
A
#
# COMPACT_ATOMS: atom_id res chain seq x y z
N MET A 1 35.59 57.41 -17.61
CA MET A 1 34.91 58.65 -18.01
C MET A 1 34.65 58.59 -19.49
N ASN A 2 33.38 58.44 -19.89
CA ASN A 2 32.73 59.13 -21.00
C ASN A 2 31.36 58.48 -21.22
N ALA A 3 30.36 59.15 -20.66
CA ALA A 3 28.96 58.92 -20.96
C ALA A 3 28.60 59.67 -22.24
N THR A 4 27.92 59.02 -23.16
CA THR A 4 27.27 59.68 -24.29
C THR A 4 25.77 59.45 -24.17
N LEU A 5 25.06 60.53 -23.85
CA LEU A 5 23.62 60.69 -23.93
C LEU A 5 23.23 60.78 -25.42
N GLU A 6 22.24 60.02 -25.86
CA GLU A 6 21.43 60.40 -27.02
C GLU A 6 19.94 60.36 -26.70
N MET A 7 19.27 61.39 -27.24
CA MET A 7 17.95 61.87 -26.91
C MET A 7 16.84 61.13 -27.66
N SER A 8 15.78 60.84 -26.91
CA SER A 8 14.36 60.93 -27.27
C SER A 8 14.02 61.63 -28.59
N GLN A 9 13.27 60.94 -29.46
CA GLN A 9 12.21 61.55 -30.28
C GLN A 9 10.96 60.67 -30.31
N GLY A 10 9.85 61.25 -29.84
CA GLY A 10 8.53 60.64 -29.82
C GLY A 10 7.91 60.51 -31.21
N LYS A 11 7.06 59.50 -31.36
CA LYS A 11 6.10 59.38 -32.46
C LYS A 11 4.73 59.00 -31.91
N THR A 12 3.90 60.04 -31.83
CA THR A 12 2.49 60.09 -32.22
C THR A 12 1.65 58.81 -32.08
N MET A 13 0.81 58.81 -31.04
CA MET A 13 -0.38 57.98 -30.91
C MET A 13 -1.34 58.18 -32.10
N LYS A 14 -1.69 57.09 -32.80
CA LYS A 14 -2.97 56.97 -33.51
C LYS A 14 -3.85 55.99 -32.73
N ARG A 15 -4.91 56.53 -32.13
CA ARG A 15 -6.05 55.75 -31.63
C ARG A 15 -6.76 55.13 -32.82
N VAL A 16 -6.79 53.80 -32.87
CA VAL A 16 -7.74 53.06 -33.67
C VAL A 16 -8.43 52.09 -32.71
N SER A 17 -9.60 52.51 -32.24
CA SER A 17 -10.58 51.62 -31.62
C SER A 17 -11.11 50.68 -32.70
N VAL A 18 -10.79 49.40 -32.60
CA VAL A 18 -11.59 48.33 -33.21
C VAL A 18 -11.97 47.37 -32.10
N LEU A 19 -13.26 47.44 -31.77
CA LEU A 19 -14.01 46.48 -31.00
C LEU A 19 -13.93 45.13 -31.74
N THR A 20 -13.14 44.18 -31.25
CA THR A 20 -13.24 42.77 -31.66
C THR A 20 -13.47 41.95 -30.42
N LEU A 21 -14.73 41.83 -30.04
CA LEU A 21 -15.22 40.85 -29.08
C LEU A 21 -15.11 39.48 -29.75
N ALA A 22 -13.89 38.94 -29.81
CA ALA A 22 -13.69 37.53 -30.11
C ALA A 22 -14.10 36.76 -28.86
N ILE A 23 -15.32 36.22 -28.91
CA ILE A 23 -15.81 35.18 -28.01
C ILE A 23 -14.87 33.99 -28.22
N LEU A 24 -13.79 33.94 -27.46
CA LEU A 24 -12.94 32.77 -27.33
C LEU A 24 -13.63 31.82 -26.34
N VAL A 25 -14.74 31.24 -26.77
CA VAL A 25 -15.19 29.95 -26.22
C VAL A 25 -14.24 28.91 -26.82
N THR A 26 -12.99 28.92 -26.35
CA THR A 26 -12.19 27.71 -26.35
C THR A 26 -12.88 26.80 -25.36
N ALA A 27 -13.77 25.97 -25.90
CA ALA A 27 -13.87 24.57 -25.55
C ALA A 27 -13.09 24.22 -24.28
N LEU A 28 -13.74 24.32 -23.12
CA LEU A 28 -13.56 23.30 -22.09
C LEU A 28 -14.18 22.01 -22.65
N THR A 29 -13.65 21.51 -23.78
CA THR A 29 -13.69 20.09 -24.05
C THR A 29 -12.83 19.51 -22.95
N GLY A 30 -13.51 18.97 -21.95
CA GLY A 30 -12.92 18.51 -20.70
C GLY A 30 -11.70 17.65 -20.97
N CYS A 31 -10.77 17.66 -20.02
CA CYS A 31 -9.63 16.73 -19.99
C CYS A 31 -10.09 15.38 -20.51
N GLU A 32 -9.69 15.08 -21.75
CA GLU A 32 -9.96 13.82 -22.40
C GLU A 32 -9.44 12.74 -21.45
N SER A 33 -10.37 11.87 -21.05
CA SER A 33 -10.21 10.68 -20.22
C SER A 33 -8.76 10.42 -19.82
N ALA A 34 -8.40 10.82 -18.59
CA ALA A 34 -7.12 10.45 -18.02
C ALA A 34 -6.92 8.95 -18.25
N VAL A 35 -5.82 8.60 -18.94
CA VAL A 35 -5.49 7.19 -19.22
C VAL A 35 -5.60 6.44 -17.90
N PRO A 36 -6.38 5.34 -17.83
CA PRO A 36 -6.53 4.59 -16.59
C PRO A 36 -5.16 4.25 -16.03
N ALA A 37 -4.96 4.50 -14.74
CA ALA A 37 -3.74 4.08 -14.08
C ALA A 37 -3.59 2.56 -14.25
N VAL A 38 -2.38 2.11 -14.60
CA VAL A 38 -2.08 0.67 -14.60
C VAL A 38 -2.19 0.12 -13.19
N CYS A 39 -2.31 -1.19 -13.06
CA CYS A 39 -2.25 -1.84 -11.76
C CYS A 39 -0.93 -1.53 -11.04
N GLN A 40 -1.03 -0.82 -9.93
CA GLN A 40 0.07 -0.41 -9.06
C GLN A 40 0.03 -1.11 -7.69
N ILE A 41 1.18 -1.18 -7.03
CA ILE A 41 1.30 -1.57 -5.62
C ILE A 41 2.01 -0.47 -4.85
N GLY A 42 1.73 -0.40 -3.55
CA GLY A 42 2.42 0.47 -2.61
C GLY A 42 3.92 0.18 -2.62
N SER A 43 4.71 1.22 -2.43
CA SER A 43 6.18 1.11 -2.50
C SER A 43 6.74 0.33 -1.32
N SER A 44 7.56 -0.69 -1.61
CA SER A 44 8.31 -1.46 -0.61
C SER A 44 9.28 -0.62 0.23
N PHE A 45 9.77 0.52 -0.30
CA PHE A 45 10.66 1.44 0.42
C PHE A 45 10.04 2.05 1.69
N THR A 46 8.72 1.97 1.83
CA THR A 46 7.97 2.42 3.02
C THR A 46 7.60 1.27 3.96
N GLY A 47 8.11 0.07 3.69
CA GLY A 47 8.00 -1.08 4.57
C GLY A 47 6.98 -2.14 4.22
N GLY A 48 6.28 -2.01 3.10
CA GLY A 48 5.29 -3.00 2.66
C GLY A 48 3.92 -2.73 3.25
N TYR A 49 3.19 -3.77 3.63
CA TYR A 49 1.81 -3.72 4.06
C TYR A 49 1.69 -4.35 5.44
N ALA A 50 1.08 -3.62 6.38
CA ALA A 50 0.60 -4.25 7.61
C ALA A 50 -0.48 -5.27 7.24
N VAL A 51 -0.39 -6.48 7.76
CA VAL A 51 -1.26 -7.60 7.39
C VAL A 51 -1.98 -8.14 8.61
N HIS A 52 -3.30 -8.27 8.49
CA HIS A 52 -4.15 -8.98 9.43
C HIS A 52 -4.72 -10.22 8.75
N LEU A 53 -4.41 -11.38 9.31
CA LEU A 53 -4.97 -12.66 8.91
C LEU A 53 -5.98 -13.10 9.96
N THR A 54 -7.24 -13.31 9.55
CA THR A 54 -8.31 -13.81 10.44
C THR A 54 -8.70 -15.22 10.03
N ARG A 55 -8.59 -16.17 10.95
CA ARG A 55 -8.82 -17.60 10.69
C ARG A 55 -10.27 -17.87 10.31
N THR A 56 -10.49 -18.53 9.17
CA THR A 56 -11.80 -18.98 8.73
C THR A 56 -12.05 -20.41 9.21
N GLY A 57 -12.63 -20.53 10.40
CA GLY A 57 -13.10 -21.82 10.93
C GLY A 57 -12.41 -22.30 12.20
N THR A 58 -12.69 -23.55 12.56
CA THR A 58 -12.16 -24.17 13.79
C THR A 58 -10.76 -24.72 13.52
N PRO A 59 -9.77 -24.40 14.38
CA PRO A 59 -8.43 -24.93 14.24
C PRO A 59 -8.41 -26.45 14.43
N GLN A 60 -7.40 -27.09 13.84
CA GLN A 60 -7.08 -28.48 14.15
C GLN A 60 -6.82 -28.65 15.65
N ALA A 61 -7.11 -29.83 16.20
CA ALA A 61 -6.95 -30.09 17.63
C ALA A 61 -5.50 -29.85 18.07
N GLY A 62 -5.30 -28.98 19.07
CA GLY A 62 -3.97 -28.59 19.56
C GLY A 62 -3.28 -27.48 18.76
N CYS A 63 -3.89 -26.98 17.68
CA CYS A 63 -3.29 -25.96 16.82
C CYS A 63 -3.70 -24.52 17.16
N ASP A 64 -4.66 -24.29 18.07
CA ASP A 64 -5.05 -22.95 18.51
C ASP A 64 -4.05 -22.36 19.52
N THR A 65 -2.83 -22.12 19.04
CA THR A 65 -1.72 -21.59 19.85
C THR A 65 -0.91 -20.60 19.02
N PRO A 66 -0.15 -19.69 19.65
CA PRO A 66 0.72 -18.76 18.91
C PRO A 66 1.74 -19.45 17.99
N ALA A 67 2.26 -20.62 18.40
CA ALA A 67 3.22 -21.41 17.63
C ALA A 67 2.56 -22.32 16.57
N GLY A 68 1.22 -22.38 16.54
CA GLY A 68 0.44 -23.13 15.55
C GLY A 68 -0.30 -22.17 14.63
N THR A 69 -1.62 -22.29 14.55
CA THR A 69 -2.48 -21.45 13.73
C THR A 69 -3.46 -20.71 14.62
N PRO A 70 -3.09 -19.59 15.28
CA PRO A 70 -4.00 -18.84 16.18
C PRO A 70 -5.17 -18.20 15.42
N ALA A 71 -6.15 -17.65 16.14
CA ALA A 71 -7.32 -17.01 15.52
C ALA A 71 -6.95 -15.83 14.63
N ASP A 72 -5.97 -15.03 15.06
CA ASP A 72 -5.48 -13.86 14.34
C ASP A 72 -3.96 -13.94 14.23
N ILE A 73 -3.42 -13.55 13.07
CA ILE A 73 -1.97 -13.42 12.85
C ILE A 73 -1.69 -12.01 12.31
N GLY A 74 -0.76 -11.33 12.96
CA GLY A 74 -0.14 -10.11 12.45
C GLY A 74 1.10 -10.44 11.64
N ASP A 75 1.24 -9.80 10.48
CA ASP A 75 2.42 -9.92 9.63
C ASP A 75 2.73 -8.60 8.92
N LEU A 76 3.91 -8.51 8.32
CA LEU A 76 4.29 -7.41 7.45
C LEU A 76 4.70 -8.01 6.11
N TRP A 77 3.94 -7.73 5.05
CA TRP A 77 4.22 -8.26 3.72
C TRP A 77 4.78 -7.18 2.81
N VAL A 78 5.91 -7.48 2.20
CA VAL A 78 6.56 -6.59 1.24
C VAL A 78 6.32 -7.12 -0.16
N PHE A 79 6.00 -6.21 -1.08
CA PHE A 79 5.82 -6.51 -2.49
C PHE A 79 6.70 -5.58 -3.33
N ASP A 80 7.53 -6.17 -4.17
CA ASP A 80 8.44 -5.46 -5.07
C ASP A 80 7.99 -5.64 -6.53
N PRO A 81 7.69 -4.55 -7.26
CA PRO A 81 7.32 -4.62 -8.65
C PRO A 81 8.57 -4.63 -9.55
N TYR A 82 8.61 -5.58 -10.48
CA TYR A 82 9.64 -5.69 -11.51
C TYR A 82 9.01 -5.63 -12.89
N ALA A 83 9.72 -5.02 -13.84
CA ALA A 83 9.37 -5.13 -15.24
C ALA A 83 9.56 -6.59 -15.70
N GLY A 84 8.45 -7.27 -16.01
CA GLY A 84 8.45 -8.63 -16.53
C GLY A 84 8.09 -8.68 -18.02
N ALA A 85 8.42 -9.78 -18.67
CA ALA A 85 8.08 -10.00 -20.09
C ALA A 85 6.56 -10.13 -20.34
N GLN A 86 5.79 -10.41 -19.29
CA GLN A 86 4.34 -10.67 -19.32
C GLN A 86 3.51 -9.55 -18.63
N GLY A 87 4.15 -8.45 -18.23
CA GLY A 87 3.56 -7.40 -17.41
C GLY A 87 4.40 -7.10 -16.17
N THR A 88 3.80 -6.47 -15.16
CA THR A 88 4.48 -6.20 -13.88
C THR A 88 4.57 -7.51 -13.08
N LEU A 89 5.78 -8.05 -12.94
CA LEU A 89 6.07 -9.16 -12.02
C LEU A 89 6.08 -8.61 -10.60
N ILE A 90 5.31 -9.22 -9.72
CA ILE A 90 5.28 -8.92 -8.29
C ILE A 90 6.07 -10.01 -7.56
N ILE A 91 7.11 -9.60 -6.84
CA ILE A 91 7.82 -10.46 -5.90
C ILE A 91 7.33 -10.12 -4.50
N GLY A 92 6.75 -11.09 -3.79
CA GLY A 92 6.19 -10.88 -2.45
C GLY A 92 6.87 -11.74 -1.40
N TYR A 93 7.02 -11.21 -0.19
CA TYR A 93 7.55 -11.95 0.96
C TYR A 93 7.01 -11.36 2.27
N SER A 94 7.00 -12.17 3.33
CA SER A 94 6.72 -11.68 4.67
C SER A 94 8.03 -11.35 5.38
N ALA A 95 8.04 -10.25 6.12
CA ALA A 95 9.15 -9.86 6.96
C ALA A 95 9.22 -10.68 8.27
N ASN A 96 8.11 -11.29 8.70
CA ASN A 96 8.13 -12.27 9.80
C ASN A 96 8.74 -13.62 9.35
N ILE A 97 8.60 -13.92 8.06
CA ILE A 97 9.15 -15.09 7.38
C ILE A 97 10.66 -14.88 7.09
N GLY A 98 11.53 -14.92 8.11
CA GLY A 98 12.97 -14.76 7.87
C GLY A 98 13.96 -15.02 9.02
N GLY A 99 13.48 -15.24 10.25
CA GLY A 99 14.37 -15.21 11.42
C GLY A 99 14.77 -13.76 11.76
N PRO A 100 15.74 -13.53 12.69
CA PRO A 100 16.12 -12.18 13.07
C PRO A 100 16.50 -11.37 11.83
N LEU A 101 15.85 -10.22 11.68
CA LEU A 101 15.89 -9.30 10.55
C LEU A 101 17.24 -8.60 10.38
N THR A 102 18.37 -9.30 10.55
CA THR A 102 19.73 -8.76 10.47
C THR A 102 20.18 -8.41 9.04
N GLY A 103 19.23 -8.10 8.18
CA GLY A 103 19.42 -7.73 6.79
C GLY A 103 18.16 -8.09 6.02
N VAL A 104 17.27 -7.10 5.80
CA VAL A 104 16.41 -7.14 4.62
C VAL A 104 17.37 -7.42 3.46
N PRO A 105 17.27 -8.59 2.80
CA PRO A 105 18.30 -8.97 1.84
C PRO A 105 18.40 -7.90 0.75
N ASP A 106 19.62 -7.71 0.26
CA ASP A 106 19.92 -7.32 -1.13
C ASP A 106 18.78 -7.81 -2.05
N PRO A 107 18.30 -6.99 -3.01
CA PRO A 107 16.93 -7.02 -3.53
C PRO A 107 16.45 -8.46 -3.76
N PRO A 108 15.23 -8.81 -3.32
CA PRO A 108 14.81 -10.19 -3.18
C PRO A 108 15.21 -11.01 -4.40
N ASP A 109 16.10 -11.99 -4.19
CA ASP A 109 16.58 -12.88 -5.23
C ASP A 109 15.39 -13.54 -5.93
N SER A 110 15.12 -13.10 -7.15
CA SER A 110 14.07 -13.64 -8.01
C SER A 110 14.26 -15.13 -8.33
N ALA A 111 15.38 -15.77 -7.97
CA ALA A 111 15.56 -17.23 -8.05
C ALA A 111 15.15 -17.96 -6.75
N SER A 112 15.02 -17.26 -5.62
CA SER A 112 14.66 -17.87 -4.33
C SER A 112 13.28 -18.52 -4.39
N PRO A 113 13.12 -19.75 -3.85
CA PRO A 113 11.83 -20.39 -3.70
C PRO A 113 11.04 -19.87 -2.48
N LEU A 114 11.66 -19.04 -1.65
CA LEU A 114 11.04 -18.45 -0.45
C LEU A 114 10.10 -17.29 -0.79
N TYR A 115 10.40 -16.61 -1.90
CA TYR A 115 9.62 -15.46 -2.35
C TYR A 115 8.52 -15.87 -3.31
N ALA A 116 7.33 -15.35 -3.05
CA ALA A 116 6.20 -15.46 -3.93
C ALA A 116 6.45 -14.65 -5.21
N LYS A 117 5.98 -15.18 -6.33
CA LYS A 117 6.08 -14.56 -7.66
C LYS A 117 4.74 -14.67 -8.33
N ALA A 118 4.22 -13.54 -8.78
CA ALA A 118 2.95 -13.50 -9.49
C ALA A 118 2.87 -12.30 -10.42
N TYR A 119 1.90 -12.34 -11.33
CA TYR A 119 1.56 -11.22 -12.19
C TYR A 119 0.12 -10.81 -11.90
N PHE A 120 -0.18 -9.53 -12.07
CA PHE A 120 -1.57 -9.12 -12.20
C PHE A 120 -2.21 -9.83 -13.40
N THR A 121 -3.46 -10.26 -13.23
CA THR A 121 -4.24 -10.92 -14.29
C THR A 121 -4.55 -9.98 -15.46
N SER A 122 -4.49 -8.67 -15.22
CA SER A 122 -4.68 -7.59 -16.19
C SER A 122 -3.67 -6.46 -15.99
N LEU A 123 -3.43 -5.67 -17.04
CA LEU A 123 -2.58 -4.47 -16.94
C LEU A 123 -3.29 -3.31 -16.21
N TYR A 124 -4.62 -3.25 -16.33
CA TYR A 124 -5.45 -2.18 -15.77
C TYR A 124 -6.45 -2.75 -14.77
N PRO A 125 -6.89 -1.96 -13.79
CA PRO A 125 -7.98 -2.33 -12.90
C PRO A 125 -9.26 -2.70 -13.67
N ASP A 126 -10.07 -3.58 -13.09
CA ASP A 126 -11.38 -3.94 -13.63
C ASP A 126 -12.44 -2.85 -13.37
N SER A 127 -13.71 -3.14 -13.68
CA SER A 127 -14.82 -2.18 -13.50
C SER A 127 -15.15 -1.86 -12.04
N GLU A 128 -14.62 -2.64 -11.10
CA GLU A 128 -14.74 -2.43 -9.66
C GLU A 128 -13.45 -1.82 -9.07
N ASP A 129 -12.58 -1.26 -9.93
CA ASP A 129 -11.30 -0.67 -9.57
C ASP A 129 -10.32 -1.68 -8.93
N ASN A 130 -10.45 -2.96 -9.28
CA ASN A 130 -9.65 -4.03 -8.69
C ASN A 130 -8.53 -4.50 -9.62
N CYS A 131 -7.36 -4.75 -9.04
CA CYS A 131 -6.28 -5.50 -9.68
C CYS A 131 -6.08 -6.82 -8.95
N THR A 132 -6.07 -7.92 -9.68
CA THR A 132 -6.12 -9.25 -9.08
C THR A 132 -4.87 -10.09 -9.36
N ILE A 133 -4.50 -10.90 -8.38
CA ILE A 133 -3.53 -11.98 -8.49
C ILE A 133 -4.22 -13.27 -8.07
N ASP A 134 -4.30 -14.23 -8.98
CA ASP A 134 -5.03 -15.48 -8.74
C ASP A 134 -4.44 -16.30 -7.59
N SER A 135 -3.11 -16.42 -7.56
CA SER A 135 -2.42 -17.14 -6.50
C SER A 135 -0.95 -16.74 -6.41
N MET A 136 -0.39 -16.83 -5.22
CA MET A 136 1.06 -16.77 -4.99
C MET A 136 1.41 -17.52 -3.70
N ASN A 137 2.64 -18.03 -3.61
CA ASN A 137 3.06 -18.83 -2.46
C ASN A 137 4.39 -18.32 -1.91
N MET A 138 4.48 -18.07 -0.61
CA MET A 138 5.72 -17.67 0.08
C MET A 138 6.01 -18.58 1.28
N SER A 139 7.27 -18.68 1.68
CA SER A 139 7.73 -19.51 2.82
C SER A 139 9.11 -19.08 3.34
N ASN A 140 9.44 -19.38 4.61
CA ASN A 140 10.80 -19.26 5.20
C ASN A 140 11.41 -20.65 5.43
N GLY A 141 10.79 -21.69 4.90
CA GLY A 141 11.14 -23.09 5.18
C GLY A 141 10.54 -23.65 6.47
N ALA A 142 10.10 -22.82 7.43
CA ALA A 142 9.40 -23.26 8.64
C ALA A 142 7.88 -23.08 8.53
N ASP A 143 7.46 -21.93 8.02
CA ASP A 143 6.09 -21.52 7.77
C ASP A 143 5.87 -21.33 6.27
N SER A 144 4.63 -21.50 5.82
CA SER A 144 4.23 -21.25 4.43
C SER A 144 2.85 -20.61 4.33
N TYR A 145 2.68 -19.81 3.29
CA TYR A 145 1.48 -19.05 3.01
C TYR A 145 1.10 -19.34 1.57
N ALA A 146 0.01 -20.08 1.39
CA ALA A 146 -0.59 -20.34 0.10
C ALA A 146 -1.72 -19.34 -0.12
N ILE A 147 -1.44 -18.31 -0.90
CA ILE A 147 -2.31 -17.15 -1.05
C ILE A 147 -3.11 -17.31 -2.34
N THR A 148 -4.40 -17.02 -2.29
CA THR A 148 -5.33 -17.12 -3.42
C THR A 148 -6.30 -15.93 -3.47
N SER A 149 -6.77 -15.63 -4.68
CA SER A 149 -7.80 -14.61 -4.93
C SER A 149 -7.45 -13.25 -4.31
N MET A 150 -6.20 -12.81 -4.48
CA MET A 150 -5.83 -11.50 -3.96
C MET A 150 -6.35 -10.38 -4.85
N VAL A 151 -6.81 -9.33 -4.19
CA VAL A 151 -7.42 -8.17 -4.80
C VAL A 151 -6.79 -6.92 -4.18
N TRP A 152 -6.18 -6.10 -5.02
CA TRP A 152 -5.72 -4.76 -4.68
C TRP A 152 -6.76 -3.76 -5.13
N LEU A 153 -7.12 -2.85 -4.24
CA LEU A 153 -7.92 -1.70 -4.60
C LEU A 153 -7.04 -0.66 -5.33
N ASN A 154 -7.32 -0.42 -6.61
CA ASN A 154 -6.36 0.20 -7.51
C ASN A 154 -7.01 1.26 -8.42
N THR A 155 -6.83 2.52 -8.04
CA THR A 155 -7.13 3.68 -8.88
C THR A 155 -6.05 4.73 -8.63
N ALA A 156 -6.10 5.84 -9.38
CA ALA A 156 -5.33 7.03 -9.03
C ALA A 156 -5.60 7.55 -7.60
N LYS A 157 -6.76 7.21 -7.02
CA LYS A 157 -7.16 7.57 -5.66
C LYS A 157 -6.56 6.62 -4.63
N TYR A 158 -6.58 5.30 -4.87
CA TYR A 158 -6.21 4.28 -3.86
C TYR A 158 -4.79 3.73 -4.00
N LEU A 159 -4.21 3.77 -5.20
CA LEU A 159 -2.82 3.42 -5.49
C LEU A 159 -2.38 2.03 -4.96
N GLY A 160 -3.30 1.07 -4.91
CA GLY A 160 -3.00 -0.27 -4.41
C GLY A 160 -2.77 -0.33 -2.90
N ALA A 161 -3.25 0.64 -2.13
CA ALA A 161 -2.96 0.74 -0.70
C ALA A 161 -3.71 -0.29 0.19
N GLU A 162 -4.78 -0.91 -0.32
CA GLU A 162 -5.55 -1.93 0.40
C GLU A 162 -5.57 -3.26 -0.36
N ILE A 163 -5.35 -4.36 0.36
CA ILE A 163 -5.39 -5.74 -0.15
C ILE A 163 -6.46 -6.54 0.59
N LYS A 164 -7.17 -7.41 -0.12
CA LYS A 164 -7.87 -8.57 0.46
C LYS A 164 -7.50 -9.87 -0.25
N GLY A 165 -7.76 -11.00 0.39
CA GLY A 165 -7.65 -12.31 -0.24
C GLY A 165 -7.89 -13.46 0.73
N ASN A 166 -7.51 -14.66 0.31
CA ASN A 166 -7.55 -15.87 1.13
C ASN A 166 -6.16 -16.47 1.25
N VAL A 167 -5.85 -17.05 2.41
CA VAL A 167 -4.52 -17.57 2.71
C VAL A 167 -4.64 -18.86 3.49
N SER A 168 -4.02 -19.93 3.00
CA SER A 168 -3.77 -21.13 3.79
C SER A 168 -2.40 -20.99 4.44
N VAL A 169 -2.37 -20.92 5.78
CA VAL A 169 -1.14 -20.79 6.55
C VAL A 169 -0.77 -22.15 7.13
N THR A 170 0.46 -22.59 6.91
CA THR A 170 1.04 -23.74 7.60
C THR A 170 2.15 -23.26 8.54
N ARG A 171 2.00 -23.53 9.84
CA ARG A 171 2.94 -23.14 10.90
C ARG A 171 2.99 -24.22 11.97
N GLY A 172 4.20 -24.62 12.39
CA GLY A 172 4.39 -25.63 13.45
C GLY A 172 3.76 -27.00 13.14
N GLY A 173 3.58 -27.33 11.86
CA GLY A 173 2.89 -28.55 11.41
C GLY A 173 1.35 -28.48 11.42
N CYS A 174 0.78 -27.34 11.81
CA CYS A 174 -0.64 -27.03 11.74
C CYS A 174 -0.97 -26.27 10.46
N THR A 175 -2.12 -26.54 9.85
CA THR A 175 -2.62 -25.78 8.69
C THR A 175 -4.02 -25.25 8.98
N ALA A 176 -4.27 -23.99 8.64
CA ALA A 176 -5.59 -23.39 8.68
C ALA A 176 -5.75 -22.33 7.60
N ASP A 177 -7.00 -22.08 7.21
CA ASP A 177 -7.35 -21.06 6.24
C ASP A 177 -7.71 -19.75 6.94
N TYR A 178 -7.37 -18.64 6.30
CA TYR A 178 -7.53 -17.27 6.77
C TYR A 178 -8.07 -16.39 5.64
N THR A 179 -8.84 -15.38 6.00
CA THR A 179 -8.97 -14.18 5.17
C THR A 179 -7.81 -13.25 5.48
N VAL A 180 -7.27 -12.58 4.47
CA VAL A 180 -6.27 -11.54 4.65
C VAL A 180 -6.85 -10.17 4.34
N GLN A 181 -6.55 -9.20 5.18
CA GLN A 181 -6.66 -7.77 4.89
C GLN A 181 -5.29 -7.14 5.09
N ALA A 182 -4.91 -6.20 4.23
CA ALA A 182 -3.65 -5.50 4.39
C ALA A 182 -3.76 -4.02 4.02
N LEU A 183 -2.96 -3.19 4.69
CA LEU A 183 -2.93 -1.74 4.52
C LEU A 183 -1.51 -1.23 4.33
N TRP A 184 -1.33 -0.35 3.35
CA TRP A 184 -0.11 0.39 3.09
C TRP A 184 -0.32 1.90 3.33
N PRO A 185 0.70 2.62 3.86
CA PRO A 185 1.91 2.08 4.49
C PRO A 185 1.63 1.57 5.92
N PRO A 186 2.51 0.75 6.51
CA PRO A 186 2.46 0.40 7.92
C PRO A 186 2.83 1.62 8.75
N VAL A 187 1.89 2.14 9.55
CA VAL A 187 2.13 3.28 10.43
C VAL A 187 1.98 2.84 11.87
N LEU A 188 3.05 2.96 12.64
CA LEU A 188 3.06 2.69 14.07
C LEU A 188 2.15 3.69 14.81
N CYS A 189 1.45 3.22 15.84
CA CYS A 189 0.58 4.07 16.63
C CYS A 189 0.52 3.66 18.10
N THR A 190 0.16 4.64 18.93
CA THR A 190 -0.23 4.46 20.34
C THR A 190 -1.62 5.04 20.62
N ALA A 191 -2.10 5.92 19.74
CA ALA A 191 -3.45 6.48 19.76
C ALA A 191 -3.94 6.80 18.32
N ASN A 192 -5.26 7.00 18.17
CA ASN A 192 -5.86 7.32 16.87
C ASN A 192 -5.30 8.60 16.21
N ALA A 193 -4.79 9.54 17.01
CA ALA A 193 -4.17 10.76 16.49
C ALA A 193 -2.92 10.48 15.65
N ASP A 194 -2.22 9.36 15.91
CA ASP A 194 -1.03 8.96 15.14
C ASP A 194 -1.41 8.49 13.72
N CYS A 195 -2.68 8.14 13.50
CA CYS A 195 -3.19 7.64 12.23
C CYS A 195 -3.76 8.73 11.31
N ASP A 196 -3.79 9.98 11.78
CA ASP A 196 -4.33 11.10 11.02
C ASP A 196 -3.47 11.38 9.76
N PRO A 197 -4.03 11.21 8.55
CA PRO A 197 -3.31 11.43 7.30
C PRO A 197 -2.92 12.90 7.10
N PHE A 198 -3.56 13.83 7.82
CA PHE A 198 -3.32 15.27 7.76
C PHE A 198 -2.57 15.82 8.98
N ALA A 199 -2.09 14.94 9.88
CA ALA A 199 -1.33 15.36 11.07
C ALA A 199 -0.17 16.28 10.71
N GLN A 200 0.17 17.19 11.63
CA GLN A 200 1.25 18.16 11.48
C GLN A 200 2.32 17.88 12.54
N PRO A 201 3.63 17.97 12.21
CA PRO A 201 4.19 18.45 10.94
C PRO A 201 4.26 17.38 9.83
N VAL A 202 3.99 16.11 10.13
CA VAL A 202 4.05 14.99 9.19
C VAL A 202 2.79 14.15 9.37
N GLY A 203 2.03 13.95 8.29
CA GLY A 203 0.86 13.07 8.28
C GLY A 203 1.25 11.60 8.21
N SER A 204 0.33 10.70 8.53
CA SER A 204 0.58 9.25 8.51
C SER A 204 0.92 8.71 7.10
N GLY A 205 0.54 9.43 6.03
CA GLY A 205 0.70 8.98 4.65
C GLY A 205 -0.30 7.90 4.22
N ILE A 206 -1.16 7.45 5.14
CA ILE A 206 -2.31 6.59 4.84
C ILE A 206 -3.29 7.37 3.96
N ASN A 207 -3.98 6.66 3.07
CA ASN A 207 -5.01 7.26 2.25
C ASN A 207 -6.10 7.92 3.12
N PRO A 208 -6.42 9.21 2.94
CA PRO A 208 -7.41 9.88 3.76
C PRO A 208 -8.87 9.45 3.52
N ASP A 209 -9.12 8.66 2.48
CA ASP A 209 -10.44 8.11 2.19
C ASP A 209 -10.73 6.81 2.92
N PHE A 210 -9.75 6.21 3.58
CA PHE A 210 -9.94 5.01 4.36
C PHE A 210 -10.53 5.33 5.74
N ASP A 211 -11.29 4.38 6.28
CA ASP A 211 -11.70 4.40 7.70
C ASP A 211 -10.59 3.73 8.51
N GLN A 212 -9.62 4.49 9.01
CA GLN A 212 -8.53 3.94 9.82
C GLN A 212 -8.55 4.41 11.27
N GLY A 213 -7.99 3.58 12.14
CA GLY A 213 -7.77 3.87 13.55
C GLY A 213 -6.52 3.15 14.05
N CYS A 214 -6.08 3.52 15.25
CA CYS A 214 -4.98 2.83 15.92
C CYS A 214 -5.50 1.51 16.49
N ASN A 215 -5.02 0.40 15.96
CA ASN A 215 -5.34 -0.93 16.47
C ASN A 215 -4.25 -1.38 17.46
N LEU A 216 -4.67 -1.70 18.68
CA LEU A 216 -3.80 -2.15 19.77
C LEU A 216 -4.05 -3.63 20.14
N ASP A 217 -4.79 -4.38 19.33
CA ASP A 217 -5.02 -5.81 19.51
C ASP A 217 -3.70 -6.59 19.38
N PRO A 218 -3.60 -7.80 19.94
CA PRO A 218 -2.34 -8.56 19.95
C PRO A 218 -1.70 -8.74 18.56
N TRP A 219 -2.48 -9.03 17.52
CA TRP A 219 -1.96 -9.18 16.16
C TRP A 219 -1.34 -7.87 15.65
N ALA A 220 -1.93 -6.72 15.97
CA ALA A 220 -1.43 -5.41 15.53
C ALA A 220 -0.15 -5.03 16.27
N GLN A 221 -0.02 -5.44 17.54
CA GLN A 221 1.22 -5.30 18.30
C GLN A 221 2.35 -6.16 17.72
N ASP A 222 2.05 -7.38 17.26
CA ASP A 222 3.04 -8.22 16.57
C ASP A 222 3.56 -7.51 15.31
N VAL A 223 2.69 -6.89 14.52
CA VAL A 223 3.10 -6.07 13.37
C VAL A 223 3.91 -4.85 13.81
N GLY A 224 3.47 -4.17 14.87
CA GLY A 224 4.15 -2.99 15.43
C GLY A 224 5.60 -3.29 15.83
N VAL A 225 5.86 -4.45 16.45
CA VAL A 225 7.22 -4.92 16.77
C VAL A 225 8.04 -5.10 15.49
N ILE A 226 7.49 -5.81 14.48
CA ILE A 226 8.20 -6.05 13.22
C ILE A 226 8.57 -4.72 12.53
N VAL A 227 7.63 -3.79 12.45
CA VAL A 227 7.82 -2.48 11.82
C VAL A 227 8.85 -1.64 12.59
N ASN A 228 8.76 -1.61 13.92
CA ASN A 228 9.71 -0.89 14.76
C ASN A 228 11.15 -1.43 14.60
N ASP A 229 11.31 -2.76 14.62
CA ASP A 229 12.62 -3.40 14.46
C ASP A 229 13.25 -3.08 13.08
N LEU A 230 12.42 -2.97 12.03
CA LEU A 230 12.87 -2.65 10.67
C LEU A 230 13.26 -1.19 10.47
N PHE A 231 12.51 -0.24 11.04
CA PHE A 231 12.67 1.19 10.73
C PHE A 231 13.36 2.00 11.81
N HIS A 232 13.34 1.55 13.06
CA HIS A 232 13.86 2.30 14.19
C HIS A 232 15.04 1.59 14.86
N GLY A 233 15.05 0.25 14.87
CA GLY A 233 16.16 -0.53 15.44
C GLY A 233 16.35 -0.35 16.95
N ASP A 234 15.37 0.27 17.61
CA ASP A 234 15.30 0.48 19.05
C ASP A 234 14.36 -0.56 19.69
N ASP A 235 14.48 -0.81 20.99
CA ASP A 235 13.55 -1.69 21.70
C ASP A 235 12.11 -1.15 21.55
N PRO A 236 11.13 -1.96 21.08
CA PRO A 236 9.78 -1.49 20.83
C PRO A 236 9.16 -0.98 22.14
N ALA A 237 8.64 0.25 22.10
CA ALA A 237 7.90 0.79 23.22
C ALA A 237 6.70 -0.14 23.52
N PRO A 238 6.43 -0.48 24.80
CA PRO A 238 5.31 -1.32 25.15
C PRO A 238 3.99 -0.64 24.73
N GLY A 239 3.07 -1.42 24.16
CA GLY A 239 1.76 -0.93 23.71
C GLY A 239 1.77 -0.26 22.33
N LEU A 240 2.81 -0.49 21.53
CA LEU A 240 2.85 -0.07 20.14
C LEU A 240 1.92 -0.95 19.29
N GLY A 241 1.01 -0.34 18.55
CA GLY A 241 0.17 -1.01 17.57
C GLY A 241 0.41 -0.49 16.15
N ILE A 242 -0.57 -0.71 15.28
CA ILE A 242 -0.54 -0.25 13.90
C ILE A 242 -1.83 0.49 13.55
N CYS A 243 -1.70 1.57 12.78
CA CYS A 243 -2.84 2.18 12.12
C CYS A 243 -3.40 1.19 11.10
N PHE A 244 -4.67 0.84 11.25
CA PHE A 244 -5.32 -0.15 10.42
C PHE A 244 -6.77 0.20 10.14
N LEU A 245 -7.38 -0.52 9.20
CA LEU A 245 -8.75 -0.30 8.78
C LEU A 245 -9.74 -0.70 9.89
N ASN A 246 -10.69 0.18 10.18
CA ASN A 246 -11.80 -0.07 11.11
C ASN A 246 -12.90 -0.93 10.47
N GLN A 247 -12.89 -1.04 9.13
CA GLN A 247 -13.88 -1.77 8.35
C GLN A 247 -13.20 -2.80 7.42
N ALA A 248 -13.90 -3.89 7.16
CA ALA A 248 -13.47 -4.88 6.18
C ALA A 248 -13.55 -4.31 4.76
N TYR A 249 -12.71 -4.83 3.87
CA TYR A 249 -12.66 -4.47 2.45
C TYR A 249 -14.05 -4.47 1.78
N PRO A 250 -14.36 -3.50 0.90
CA PRO A 250 -13.56 -2.33 0.55
C PRO A 250 -13.84 -1.26 1.60
N SER A 251 -12.81 -0.62 2.16
CA SER A 251 -12.99 0.52 3.07
C SER A 251 -13.71 1.74 2.45
N LEU A 252 -14.33 1.57 1.27
CA LEU A 252 -14.98 2.54 0.40
C LEU A 252 -16.50 2.65 0.59
N GLY A 253 -16.98 2.49 1.81
CA GLY A 253 -18.36 2.83 2.16
C GLY A 253 -18.62 4.34 2.15
N GLY A 254 -18.18 5.06 1.11
CA GLY A 254 -18.50 6.46 0.81
C GLY A 254 -18.62 7.35 2.05
N PHE A 255 -17.50 7.88 2.53
CA PHE A 255 -17.55 9.08 3.37
C PHE A 255 -18.07 10.25 2.53
N THR A 256 -19.39 10.36 2.41
CA THR A 256 -20.02 11.65 2.21
C THR A 256 -19.67 12.49 3.44
N GLN A 257 -18.75 13.44 3.26
CA GLN A 257 -18.65 14.58 4.18
C GLN A 257 -19.99 15.30 4.28
#